data_AF-A0A2A5D2T8-F1
#
_entry.id   AF-A0A2A5D2T8-F1
#
_cell.length_a   1.000
_cell.length_b   1.000
_cell.length_c   1.000
_cell.angle_alpha   90.00
_cell.angle_beta   90.00
_cell.angle_gamma   90.00
#
_symmetry.space_group_name_H-M   'P 1'
#
loop_
_entity.id
_entity.type
_entity.pdbx_description
1 polymer ?
#
loop_
_entity_poly.entity_id
_entity_poly.type
_entity_poly.pdbx_seq_one_letter_code
_entity_poly.pdbx_strand_id
1 'polypeptide(L)'
;MKTYKLNQLPKLFLVALCSLAIITNASTDQTIINHKLNVSYEPVTHKVKVTNIITLDKEVEGNEIEFKLHSNLKISTLTPGTSIKAIEADVRGIDKGMDQQKFDNAAPVPLTAYILTFGKSYKGKRDQFSISYEGIINHQL
;
A
#
# COMPACT_ATOMS: atom_id res chain seq x y z
N MET A 1 15.54 49.70 38.82
CA MET A 1 16.22 48.69 37.98
C MET A 1 16.43 47.44 38.83
N LYS A 2 15.68 46.36 38.62
CA LYS A 2 15.80 45.09 39.36
C LYS A 2 16.57 44.10 38.51
N THR A 3 17.73 43.67 38.98
CA THR A 3 18.52 42.59 38.38
C THR A 3 18.11 41.26 39.02
N TYR A 4 17.54 40.36 38.22
CA TYR A 4 17.19 39.01 38.66
C TYR A 4 18.42 38.12 38.51
N LYS A 5 18.89 37.54 39.61
CA LYS A 5 19.90 36.47 39.58
C LYS A 5 19.25 35.20 39.04
N LEU A 6 19.82 34.67 37.97
CA LEU A 6 19.45 33.40 37.36
C LEU A 6 19.73 32.28 38.38
N ASN A 7 18.67 31.79 39.02
CA ASN A 7 18.75 30.70 39.97
C ASN A 7 19.21 29.42 39.27
N GLN A 8 20.11 28.73 39.94
CA GLN A 8 20.72 27.47 39.54
C GLN A 8 19.64 26.40 39.34
N LEU A 9 19.37 26.05 38.09
CA LEU A 9 18.67 24.80 37.79
C LEU A 9 19.55 23.65 38.30
N PRO A 10 19.02 22.72 39.12
CA PRO A 10 19.80 21.59 39.60
C PRO A 10 20.21 20.72 38.40
N LYS A 11 21.52 20.52 38.22
CA LYS A 11 22.12 19.69 37.16
C LYS A 11 21.56 18.27 37.07
N LEU A 12 20.84 17.81 38.10
CA LEU A 12 20.12 16.53 38.13
C LEU A 12 18.93 16.44 37.16
N PHE A 13 18.26 17.56 36.84
CA PHE A 13 17.08 17.53 35.98
C PHE A 13 17.41 17.31 34.50
N LEU A 14 18.61 17.73 34.06
CA LEU A 14 19.04 17.57 32.67
C LEU A 14 19.34 16.11 32.32
N VAL A 15 19.82 15.32 33.30
CA VAL A 15 20.16 13.91 33.12
C VAL A 15 18.90 13.03 33.06
N ALA A 16 17.86 13.38 33.82
CA ALA A 16 16.57 12.69 33.82
C ALA A 16 15.77 12.89 32.52
N LEU A 17 15.91 14.05 31.85
CA LEU A 17 15.22 14.33 30.59
C LEU A 17 15.89 13.63 29.39
N CYS A 18 17.22 13.46 29.40
CA CYS A 18 17.96 12.75 28.34
C CYS A 18 17.83 11.22 28.43
N SER A 19 17.53 10.66 29.61
CA SER A 19 17.35 9.21 29.80
C SER A 19 15.94 8.72 29.41
N LEU A 20 14.98 9.63 29.25
CA LEU A 20 13.63 9.31 28.75
C LEU A 20 13.54 9.23 27.21
N ALA A 21 14.62 9.56 26.49
CA ALA A 21 14.68 9.59 25.03
C ALA A 21 15.22 8.28 24.40
N ILE A 22 15.53 7.27 25.21
CA ILE A 22 16.17 6.04 24.76
C ILE A 22 15.10 4.94 24.64
N ILE A 23 14.89 4.48 23.41
CA ILE A 23 14.13 3.29 22.99
C ILE A 23 12.64 3.53 22.69
N THR A 24 12.34 4.39 21.74
CA THR A 24 11.27 4.08 20.78
C THR A 24 11.93 3.40 19.58
N ASN A 25 12.27 2.11 19.73
CA ASN A 25 12.48 1.25 18.57
C ASN A 25 11.10 1.07 17.93
N ALA A 26 10.72 2.02 17.07
CA ALA A 26 9.67 1.83 16.10
C ALA A 26 10.19 0.77 15.11
N SER A 27 10.16 -0.49 15.53
CA SER A 27 10.12 -1.61 14.62
C SER A 27 8.82 -1.42 13.85
N THR A 28 8.87 -0.72 12.72
CA THR A 28 7.77 -0.74 11.76
C THR A 28 7.57 -2.20 11.42
N ASP A 29 6.52 -2.78 11.99
CA ASP A 29 6.10 -4.14 11.78
C ASP A 29 5.54 -4.23 10.36
N GLN A 30 6.44 -4.13 9.38
CA GLN A 30 6.06 -4.08 7.98
C GLN A 30 5.49 -5.44 7.63
N THR A 31 4.18 -5.49 7.39
CA THR A 31 3.52 -6.64 6.80
C THR A 31 4.12 -6.85 5.42
N ILE A 32 4.90 -7.91 5.26
CA ILE A 32 5.42 -8.30 3.96
C ILE A 32 4.25 -8.90 3.17
N ILE A 33 3.98 -8.30 2.02
CA ILE A 33 2.98 -8.75 1.05
C ILE A 33 3.75 -9.30 -0.15
N ASN A 34 3.71 -10.62 -0.32
CA ASN A 34 4.34 -11.30 -1.43
C ASN A 34 3.34 -11.49 -2.58
N HIS A 35 3.76 -11.14 -3.79
CA HIS A 35 2.95 -11.26 -4.99
C HIS A 35 3.54 -12.29 -5.95
N LYS A 36 2.71 -13.20 -6.44
CA LYS A 36 3.01 -14.04 -7.59
C LYS A 36 2.06 -13.69 -8.73
N LEU A 37 2.58 -13.03 -9.74
CA LEU A 37 1.85 -12.59 -10.91
C LEU A 37 1.99 -13.62 -12.04
N ASN A 38 0.87 -14.03 -12.61
CA ASN A 38 0.83 -14.69 -13.90
C ASN A 38 0.17 -13.73 -14.89
N VAL A 39 0.95 -13.24 -15.85
CA VAL A 39 0.55 -12.18 -16.77
C VAL A 39 0.48 -12.76 -18.18
N SER A 40 -0.62 -12.50 -18.86
CA SER A 40 -0.80 -12.74 -20.28
C SER A 40 -1.09 -11.40 -20.95
N TYR A 41 -0.40 -11.15 -22.07
CA TYR A 41 -0.55 -9.95 -22.86
C TYR A 41 -0.87 -10.33 -24.30
N GLU A 42 -1.89 -9.69 -24.86
CA GLU A 42 -2.28 -9.82 -26.25
C GLU A 42 -1.93 -8.53 -27.00
N PRO A 43 -0.85 -8.52 -27.81
CA PRO A 43 -0.35 -7.29 -28.43
C PRO A 43 -1.33 -6.64 -29.42
N VAL A 44 -2.12 -7.45 -30.13
CA VAL A 44 -3.03 -6.96 -31.18
C VAL A 44 -4.18 -6.14 -30.60
N THR A 45 -4.68 -6.55 -29.42
CA THR A 45 -5.82 -5.92 -28.75
C THR A 45 -5.39 -5.01 -27.59
N HIS A 46 -4.08 -4.95 -27.32
CA HIS A 46 -3.50 -4.29 -26.13
C HIS A 46 -4.15 -4.75 -24.83
N LYS A 47 -4.65 -5.99 -24.79
CA LYS A 47 -5.32 -6.55 -23.64
C LYS A 47 -4.31 -7.20 -22.71
N VAL A 48 -4.39 -6.87 -21.43
CA VAL A 48 -3.70 -7.57 -20.36
C VAL A 48 -4.69 -8.45 -19.60
N LYS A 49 -4.24 -9.61 -19.17
CA LYS A 49 -4.90 -10.45 -18.19
C LYS A 49 -3.89 -10.88 -17.14
N VAL A 50 -4.23 -10.68 -15.87
CA VAL A 50 -3.35 -11.00 -14.75
C VAL A 50 -4.10 -11.83 -13.73
N THR A 51 -3.47 -12.92 -13.31
CA THR A 51 -3.81 -13.60 -12.06
C THR A 51 -2.75 -13.25 -11.03
N ASN A 52 -3.14 -12.64 -9.92
CA ASN A 52 -2.25 -12.25 -8.83
C ASN A 52 -2.57 -13.12 -7.61
N ILE A 53 -1.60 -13.90 -7.17
CA ILE A 53 -1.65 -14.66 -5.92
C ILE A 53 -0.90 -13.85 -4.87
N ILE A 54 -1.62 -13.44 -3.83
CA ILE A 54 -1.13 -12.58 -2.77
C ILE A 54 -0.97 -13.41 -1.50
N THR A 55 0.21 -13.34 -0.90
CA THR A 55 0.55 -14.01 0.36
C THR A 55 0.92 -12.95 1.38
N LEU A 56 0.30 -12.99 2.56
CA LEU A 56 0.65 -12.08 3.66
C LEU A 56 1.44 -12.87 4.71
N ASP A 57 2.61 -12.37 5.09
CA ASP A 57 3.52 -13.11 5.96
C ASP A 57 3.12 -13.03 7.45
N LYS A 58 2.18 -12.14 7.79
CA LYS A 58 1.69 -11.92 9.15
C LYS A 58 0.17 -11.84 9.17
N GLU A 59 -0.40 -12.05 10.35
CA GLU A 59 -1.82 -11.75 10.62
C GLU A 59 -2.06 -10.27 10.35
N VAL A 60 -3.09 -9.97 9.57
CA VAL A 60 -3.54 -8.60 9.35
C VAL A 60 -4.69 -8.37 10.31
N GLU A 61 -4.59 -7.32 11.11
CA GLU A 61 -5.66 -6.95 12.02
C GLU A 61 -6.92 -6.59 11.19
N GLY A 62 -8.00 -7.32 11.42
CA GLY A 62 -9.24 -7.19 10.67
C GLY A 62 -9.40 -8.21 9.54
N ASN A 63 -10.28 -7.87 8.60
CA ASN A 63 -10.61 -8.73 7.46
C ASN A 63 -10.68 -7.94 6.15
N GLU A 64 -10.05 -6.77 6.09
CA GLU A 64 -10.11 -5.88 4.93
C GLU A 64 -8.70 -5.45 4.49
N ILE A 65 -8.49 -5.39 3.18
CA ILE A 65 -7.29 -4.80 2.56
C ILE A 65 -7.73 -3.79 1.51
N GLU A 66 -7.24 -2.57 1.63
CA GLU A 66 -7.36 -1.56 0.58
C GLU A 66 -6.23 -1.70 -0.43
N PHE A 67 -6.56 -1.62 -1.72
CA PHE A 67 -5.57 -1.53 -2.79
C PHE A 67 -6.11 -0.69 -3.95
N LYS A 68 -5.20 -0.26 -4.82
CA LYS A 68 -5.52 0.54 -6.01
C LYS A 68 -5.12 -0.22 -7.26
N LEU A 69 -5.95 -0.11 -8.30
CA LEU A 69 -5.70 -0.70 -9.61
C LEU A 69 -6.05 0.32 -10.69
N HIS A 70 -5.41 0.24 -11.85
CA HIS A 70 -5.74 1.09 -12.99
C HIS A 70 -7.23 0.99 -13.35
N SER A 71 -7.91 2.12 -13.57
CA SER A 71 -9.37 2.19 -13.71
C SER A 71 -9.93 1.42 -14.91
N ASN A 72 -9.13 1.22 -15.97
CA ASN A 72 -9.53 0.42 -17.12
C ASN A 72 -9.50 -1.11 -16.88
N LEU A 73 -9.03 -1.56 -15.72
CA LEU A 73 -8.95 -2.97 -15.38
C LEU A 73 -10.19 -3.41 -14.61
N LYS A 74 -10.85 -4.44 -15.11
CA LYS A 74 -11.95 -5.13 -14.42
C LYS A 74 -11.34 -6.19 -13.52
N ILE A 75 -11.73 -6.19 -12.25
CA ILE A 75 -11.21 -7.09 -11.23
C ILE A 75 -12.29 -8.07 -10.73
N SER A 76 -11.87 -9.29 -10.42
CA SER A 76 -12.66 -10.29 -9.74
C SER A 76 -11.81 -11.07 -8.74
N THR A 77 -12.47 -11.68 -7.74
CA THR A 77 -11.81 -12.61 -6.85
C THR A 77 -11.92 -14.04 -7.38
N LEU A 78 -10.86 -14.82 -7.18
CA LEU A 78 -10.83 -16.25 -7.45
C LEU A 78 -10.88 -17.08 -6.15
N THR A 79 -10.73 -16.45 -4.98
CA THR A 79 -10.73 -17.12 -3.68
C THR A 79 -12.15 -17.18 -3.09
N PRO A 80 -12.69 -18.38 -2.80
CA PRO A 80 -14.00 -18.51 -2.18
C PRO A 80 -14.10 -17.78 -0.85
N GLY A 81 -15.27 -17.18 -0.58
CA GLY A 81 -15.52 -16.45 0.68
C GLY A 81 -14.80 -15.10 0.77
N THR A 82 -14.32 -14.55 -0.35
CA THR A 82 -13.82 -13.17 -0.41
C THR A 82 -14.72 -12.32 -1.30
N SER A 83 -14.71 -11.00 -1.08
CA SER A 83 -15.45 -10.04 -1.90
C SER A 83 -14.60 -8.82 -2.19
N ILE A 84 -14.84 -8.18 -3.33
CA ILE A 84 -14.15 -6.95 -3.73
C ILE A 84 -15.20 -5.88 -3.98
N LYS A 85 -14.98 -4.69 -3.41
CA LYS A 85 -15.85 -3.53 -3.59
C LYS A 85 -15.02 -2.32 -3.97
N ALA A 86 -15.40 -1.62 -5.04
CA ALA A 86 -14.84 -0.31 -5.34
C ALA A 86 -15.31 0.69 -4.27
N ILE A 87 -14.36 1.45 -3.72
CA ILE A 87 -14.62 2.47 -2.69
C ILE A 87 -14.42 3.90 -3.20
N GLU A 88 -13.55 4.08 -4.20
CA GLU A 88 -13.27 5.37 -4.80
C GLU A 88 -12.85 5.19 -6.26
N ALA A 89 -13.39 6.01 -7.16
CA ALA A 89 -13.02 6.05 -8.57
C ALA A 89 -12.20 7.31 -8.88
N ASP A 90 -11.47 7.29 -9.99
CA ASP A 90 -10.70 8.43 -10.50
C ASP A 90 -9.66 9.00 -9.53
N VAL A 91 -9.08 8.12 -8.71
CA VAL A 91 -7.97 8.45 -7.83
C VAL A 91 -6.76 8.78 -8.69
N ARG A 92 -6.24 10.01 -8.55
CA ARG A 92 -5.06 10.46 -9.30
C ARG A 92 -3.81 9.76 -8.79
N GLY A 93 -3.30 8.81 -9.57
CA GLY A 93 -2.01 8.17 -9.35
C GLY A 93 -0.86 9.02 -9.87
N ILE A 94 0.27 8.99 -9.15
CA ILE A 94 1.55 9.47 -9.65
C ILE A 94 2.27 8.27 -10.25
N ASP A 95 2.67 8.36 -11.52
CA ASP A 95 3.54 7.35 -12.12
C ASP A 95 4.92 7.42 -11.45
N LYS A 96 5.36 6.29 -10.86
CA LYS A 96 6.66 6.13 -10.20
C LYS A 96 7.59 5.18 -10.97
N GLY A 97 7.27 4.85 -12.23
CA GLY A 97 8.09 3.99 -13.08
C GLY A 97 9.52 4.51 -13.26
N MET A 98 10.45 3.69 -13.73
CA MET A 98 11.87 4.09 -13.84
C MET A 98 12.14 5.07 -15.00
N ASP A 99 11.23 5.17 -15.96
CA ASP A 99 11.39 5.96 -17.18
C ASP A 99 10.97 7.44 -17.00
N GLN A 100 11.04 7.98 -15.78
CA GLN A 100 10.58 9.35 -15.45
C GLN A 100 11.43 10.47 -16.07
N GLN A 101 12.42 10.18 -16.92
CA GLN A 101 13.46 11.14 -17.32
C GLN A 101 12.94 12.37 -18.10
N LYS A 102 11.63 12.48 -18.41
CA LYS A 102 11.01 13.65 -19.05
C LYS A 102 9.56 13.90 -18.61
N PHE A 103 9.26 14.10 -17.33
CA PHE A 103 7.86 14.19 -16.89
C PHE A 103 7.53 15.27 -15.85
N ASP A 104 7.93 16.52 -16.09
CA ASP A 104 7.19 17.65 -15.48
C ASP A 104 5.71 17.71 -15.95
N ASN A 105 5.34 16.89 -16.95
CA ASN A 105 4.00 16.78 -17.55
C ASN A 105 3.43 15.35 -17.57
N ALA A 106 3.82 14.44 -16.66
CA ALA A 106 3.17 13.12 -16.61
C ALA A 106 1.67 13.28 -16.33
N ALA A 107 0.84 12.84 -17.26
CA ALA A 107 -0.59 12.76 -17.04
C ALA A 107 -0.85 11.86 -15.83
N PRO A 108 -1.79 12.23 -14.94
CA PRO A 108 -2.12 11.40 -13.78
C PRO A 108 -2.63 10.04 -14.25
N VAL A 109 -2.17 8.97 -13.60
CA VAL A 109 -2.64 7.62 -13.88
C VAL A 109 -4.02 7.45 -13.25
N PRO A 110 -5.06 7.06 -14.01
CA PRO A 110 -6.39 6.86 -13.46
C PRO A 110 -6.43 5.57 -12.65
N LEU A 111 -6.72 5.68 -11.36
CA LEU A 111 -6.81 4.54 -10.44
C LEU A 111 -8.22 4.44 -9.84
N THR A 112 -8.64 3.20 -9.57
CA THR A 112 -9.80 2.89 -8.75
C THR A 112 -9.30 2.22 -7.47
N ALA A 113 -9.76 2.70 -6.31
CA ALA A 113 -9.49 2.11 -5.02
C ALA A 113 -10.55 1.05 -4.69
N TYR A 114 -10.09 -0.06 -4.12
CA TYR A 114 -10.90 -1.22 -3.80
C TYR A 114 -10.64 -1.65 -2.36
N ILE A 115 -11.68 -2.14 -1.70
CA ILE A 115 -11.56 -2.96 -0.49
C ILE A 115 -11.79 -4.41 -0.88
N LEU A 116 -10.83 -5.27 -0.52
CA LEU A 116 -10.97 -6.71 -0.49
C LEU A 116 -11.37 -7.12 0.93
N THR A 117 -12.51 -7.80 1.08
CA THR A 117 -12.96 -8.35 2.36
C THR A 117 -12.78 -9.86 2.39
N PHE A 118 -12.21 -10.38 3.47
CA PHE A 118 -12.08 -11.80 3.75
C PHE A 118 -13.25 -12.30 4.59
N GLY A 119 -13.79 -13.48 4.26
CA GLY A 119 -14.87 -14.12 5.02
C GLY A 119 -14.43 -14.72 6.36
N LYS A 120 -13.12 -14.75 6.64
CA LYS A 120 -12.53 -15.13 7.93
C LYS A 120 -11.35 -14.23 8.25
N SER A 121 -11.07 -14.00 9.53
CA SER A 121 -9.85 -13.30 9.97
C SER A 121 -8.61 -14.02 9.44
N TYR A 122 -7.68 -13.25 8.87
CA TYR A 122 -6.46 -13.75 8.27
C TYR A 122 -5.41 -13.99 9.36
N LYS A 123 -5.15 -15.25 9.72
CA LYS A 123 -4.36 -15.61 10.92
C LYS A 123 -2.83 -15.60 10.73
N GLY A 124 -2.34 -15.09 9.59
CA GLY A 124 -0.92 -15.22 9.23
C GLY A 124 -0.52 -16.67 8.95
N LYS A 125 0.63 -16.85 8.30
CA LYS A 125 1.19 -18.13 7.79
C LYS A 125 0.57 -18.61 6.47
N ARG A 126 1.09 -18.08 5.35
CA ARG A 126 0.95 -18.64 3.99
C ARG A 126 -0.47 -18.76 3.44
N ASP A 127 -1.47 -18.16 4.07
CA ASP A 127 -2.80 -18.08 3.47
C ASP A 127 -2.68 -17.26 2.16
N GLN A 128 -3.08 -17.88 1.06
CA GLN A 128 -3.01 -17.27 -0.25
C GLN A 128 -4.40 -16.87 -0.68
N PHE A 129 -4.52 -15.69 -1.26
CA PHE A 129 -5.72 -15.30 -1.99
C PHE A 129 -5.35 -14.86 -3.39
N SER A 130 -6.28 -15.12 -4.30
CA SER A 130 -6.09 -14.97 -5.72
C SER A 130 -7.12 -14.02 -6.26
N ILE A 131 -6.65 -13.00 -6.96
CA ILE A 131 -7.49 -12.08 -7.72
C ILE A 131 -7.13 -12.19 -9.20
N SER A 132 -8.11 -11.96 -10.06
CA SER A 132 -7.92 -11.82 -11.50
C SER A 132 -8.28 -10.40 -11.90
N TYR A 133 -7.50 -9.80 -12.78
CA TYR A 133 -7.87 -8.55 -13.41
C TYR A 133 -7.48 -8.53 -14.87
N GLU A 134 -8.32 -7.91 -15.68
CA GLU A 134 -8.10 -7.78 -17.12
C GLU A 134 -8.66 -6.46 -17.67
N GLY A 135 -8.07 -6.01 -18.77
CA GLY A 135 -8.53 -4.82 -19.46
C GLY A 135 -7.57 -4.41 -20.56
N ILE A 136 -7.89 -3.30 -21.21
CA ILE A 136 -7.03 -2.72 -22.25
C ILE A 136 -6.12 -1.70 -21.58
N ILE A 137 -4.81 -1.88 -21.74
CA ILE A 137 -3.82 -0.88 -21.34
C ILE A 137 -3.43 -0.12 -22.60
N ASN A 138 -4.05 1.03 -22.81
CA ASN A 138 -3.74 1.88 -23.95
C ASN A 138 -2.89 3.06 -23.49
N HIS A 139 -1.74 3.24 -24.11
CA HIS A 139 -1.12 4.56 -24.22
C HIS A 139 -1.31 4.95 -25.69
N GLN A 140 -2.18 5.93 -25.95
CA GLN A 140 -2.09 6.61 -27.24
C GLN A 140 -0.70 7.25 -27.28
N LEU A 141 0.14 6.77 -28.21
CA LEU A 141 1.45 7.34 -28.52
C LEU A 141 1.29 8.72 -29.16
#